data_AF-A0A926D5C9-F1
#
_entry.id   AF-A0A926D5C9-F1
#
_cell.length_a   1.000
_cell.length_b   1.000
_cell.length_c   1.000
_cell.angle_alpha   90.00
_cell.angle_beta   90.00
_cell.angle_gamma   90.00
#
_symmetry.space_group_name_H-M   'P 1'
#
loop_
_entity.id
_entity.type
_entity.pdbx_description
1 polymer ?
#
loop_
_entity_poly.entity_id
_entity_poly.type
_entity_poly.pdbx_seq_one_letter_code
_entity_poly.pdbx_strand_id
1 'polypeptide(L)'
;MYMNADMRDYIISCAATQSYYDGLLEHPPERLNVPVRDARMARAYCRRVLDGLMEGVDEDQAVELIRYFEKCELRVIPNERLAAKREMIVVDPRDIEELLKDSISDCALCLKACKEIKRCEKRKRLLKLGIMPKSDRDCPYQGK
;
A
#
# COMPACT_ATOMS: atom_id res chain seq x y z
N MET A 1 -6.16 15.84 15.99
CA MET A 1 -7.00 15.23 14.92
C MET A 1 -6.92 13.71 15.08
N TYR A 2 -7.91 12.89 14.71
CA TYR A 2 -7.74 11.43 14.76
C TYR A 2 -7.41 10.88 13.37
N MET A 3 -6.22 10.29 13.21
CA MET A 3 -5.76 9.75 11.93
C MET A 3 -6.46 8.43 11.58
N ASN A 4 -7.11 8.38 10.42
CA ASN A 4 -7.74 7.15 9.92
C ASN A 4 -6.80 6.37 8.98
N ALA A 5 -7.24 5.18 8.53
CA ALA A 5 -6.44 4.30 7.68
C ALA A 5 -6.03 4.97 6.35
N ASP A 6 -6.97 5.66 5.68
CA ASP A 6 -6.69 6.32 4.41
C ASP A 6 -5.66 7.44 4.57
N MET A 7 -5.79 8.26 5.62
CA MET A 7 -4.84 9.33 5.95
C MET A 7 -3.43 8.79 6.15
N ARG A 8 -3.30 7.68 6.90
CA ARG A 8 -2.02 7.00 7.11
C ARG A 8 -1.39 6.56 5.78
N ASP A 9 -2.17 5.99 4.88
CA ASP A 9 -1.66 5.47 3.61
C ASP A 9 -1.15 6.61 2.70
N TYR A 10 -1.82 7.77 2.71
CA TYR A 10 -1.34 8.97 2.01
C TYR A 10 -0.05 9.53 2.61
N ILE A 11 0.02 9.65 3.94
CA ILE A 11 1.22 10.13 4.65
C ILE A 11 2.42 9.24 4.32
N ILE A 12 2.25 7.92 4.44
CA ILE A 12 3.31 6.95 4.18
C ILE A 12 3.75 6.96 2.72
N SER A 13 2.83 7.04 1.78
CA SER A 13 3.15 7.10 0.35
C SER A 13 3.94 8.38 0.01
N CYS A 14 3.55 9.52 0.61
CA CYS A 14 4.27 10.78 0.44
C CYS A 14 5.67 10.73 1.06
N ALA A 15 5.79 10.19 2.28
CA ALA A 15 7.07 10.01 2.96
C ALA A 15 8.00 9.06 2.19
N ALA A 16 7.50 7.94 1.69
CA ALA A 16 8.27 7.01 0.86
C ALA A 16 8.75 7.67 -0.44
N THR A 17 7.92 8.50 -1.07
CA THR A 17 8.29 9.25 -2.27
C THR A 17 9.37 10.30 -1.97
N GLN A 18 9.28 10.99 -0.84
CA GLN A 18 10.33 11.91 -0.40
C GLN A 18 11.66 11.16 -0.19
N SER A 19 11.64 10.06 0.57
CA SER A 19 12.82 9.22 0.81
C SER A 19 13.44 8.67 -0.48
N TYR A 20 12.62 8.34 -1.47
CA TYR A 20 13.09 7.95 -2.81
C TYR A 20 13.91 9.08 -3.46
N TYR A 21 13.40 10.32 -3.46
CA TYR A 21 14.14 11.44 -4.06
C TYR A 21 15.37 11.84 -3.25
N ASP A 22 15.34 11.70 -1.91
CA ASP A 22 16.51 11.85 -1.05
C ASP A 22 17.61 10.86 -1.50
N GLY A 23 17.29 9.56 -1.56
CA GLY A 23 18.23 8.52 -2.00
C GLY A 23 18.70 8.67 -3.44
N LEU A 24 17.81 9.04 -4.38
CA LEU A 24 18.17 9.26 -5.78
C LEU A 24 19.19 10.40 -5.95
N LEU A 25 19.07 11.45 -5.14
CA LEU A 25 19.95 12.62 -5.20
C LEU A 25 21.27 12.41 -4.44
N GLU A 26 21.27 11.64 -3.36
CA GLU A 26 22.47 11.28 -2.59
C GLU A 26 23.30 10.20 -3.30
N HIS A 27 22.64 9.23 -3.91
CA HIS A 27 23.26 8.07 -4.55
C HIS A 27 22.68 7.85 -5.96
N PRO A 28 22.97 8.75 -6.92
CA PRO A 28 22.43 8.62 -8.26
C PRO A 28 22.98 7.36 -8.95
N PRO A 29 22.12 6.57 -9.62
CA PRO A 29 22.55 5.38 -10.35
C PRO A 29 23.48 5.73 -11.51
N GLU A 30 24.66 5.09 -11.57
CA GLU A 30 25.74 5.42 -12.51
C GLU A 30 25.34 5.37 -14.00
N ARG A 31 24.36 4.52 -14.35
CA ARG A 31 23.96 4.25 -15.75
C ARG A 31 22.69 4.97 -16.18
N LEU A 32 22.13 5.84 -15.35
CA LEU A 32 20.91 6.58 -15.66
C LEU A 32 21.20 8.08 -15.61
N ASN A 33 20.75 8.80 -16.63
CA ASN A 33 20.79 10.26 -16.62
C ASN A 33 19.68 10.79 -15.71
N VAL A 34 20.03 11.13 -14.47
CA VAL A 34 19.10 11.69 -13.50
C VAL A 34 18.89 13.18 -13.81
N PRO A 35 17.65 13.64 -14.09
CA PRO A 35 17.36 15.07 -14.25
C PRO A 35 17.40 15.77 -12.88
N VAL A 36 18.60 16.10 -12.42
CA VAL A 36 18.86 16.57 -11.03
C VAL A 36 18.01 17.77 -10.64
N ARG A 37 17.79 18.72 -11.55
CA ARG A 37 16.95 19.90 -11.30
C ARG A 37 15.52 19.49 -10.96
N ASP A 38 14.93 18.63 -11.78
CA ASP A 38 13.54 18.21 -11.63
C ASP A 38 13.38 17.31 -10.40
N ALA A 39 14.35 16.42 -10.15
CA ALA A 39 14.38 15.59 -8.94
C ALA A 39 14.45 16.45 -7.66
N ARG A 40 15.26 17.52 -7.63
CA ARG A 40 15.30 18.47 -6.51
C ARG A 40 13.98 19.21 -6.32
N MET A 41 13.33 19.60 -7.42
CA MET A 41 12.01 20.24 -7.35
C MET A 41 10.97 19.27 -6.79
N ALA A 42 10.93 18.03 -7.29
CA ALA A 42 10.02 16.99 -6.81
C ALA A 42 10.22 16.73 -5.32
N ARG A 43 11.46 16.55 -4.85
CA ARG A 43 11.81 16.45 -3.43
C ARG A 43 11.23 17.60 -2.60
N ALA A 44 11.41 18.84 -3.06
CA ALA A 44 10.94 20.03 -2.34
C ALA A 44 9.40 20.14 -2.31
N TYR A 45 8.71 19.69 -3.37
CA TYR A 45 7.25 19.63 -3.37
C TYR A 45 6.73 18.51 -2.45
N CYS A 46 7.31 17.32 -2.51
CA CYS A 46 6.96 16.20 -1.63
C CYS A 46 7.12 16.57 -0.16
N ARG A 47 8.22 17.23 0.21
CA ARG A 47 8.42 17.70 1.59
C ARG A 47 7.33 18.67 2.05
N ARG A 48 6.99 19.66 1.22
CA ARG A 48 5.90 20.61 1.54
C ARG A 48 4.54 19.95 1.70
N VAL A 49 4.24 18.95 0.85
CA VAL A 49 3.00 18.17 0.97
C VAL A 49 3.03 17.36 2.26
N LEU A 50 4.15 16.71 2.59
CA LEU A 50 4.28 15.93 3.82
C LEU A 50 4.12 16.80 5.06
N ASP A 51 4.76 17.98 5.09
CA ASP A 51 4.63 18.95 6.18
C ASP A 51 3.15 19.33 6.41
N GLY A 52 2.39 19.55 5.33
CA GLY A 52 0.95 19.82 5.41
C GLY A 52 0.10 18.62 5.83
N LEU A 53 0.45 17.40 5.40
CA LEU A 53 -0.23 16.17 5.82
C LEU A 53 0.01 15.81 7.29
N MET A 54 1.17 16.21 7.83
CA MET A 54 1.54 16.02 9.22
C MET A 54 0.98 17.13 10.14
N GLU A 55 0.36 18.17 9.58
CA GLU A 55 -0.24 19.25 10.37
C GLU A 55 -1.38 18.71 11.24
N GLY A 56 -1.24 18.84 12.56
CA GLY A 56 -2.23 18.36 13.53
C GLY A 56 -2.18 16.86 13.83
N VAL A 57 -1.17 16.15 13.33
CA VAL A 57 -0.77 14.81 13.79
C VAL A 57 0.01 14.98 15.08
N ASP A 58 -0.47 14.36 16.16
CA ASP A 58 0.21 14.41 17.46
C ASP A 58 1.36 13.38 17.56
N GLU A 59 2.14 13.46 18.64
CA GLU A 59 3.34 12.65 18.83
C GLU A 59 3.02 11.15 18.93
N ASP A 60 1.91 10.79 19.60
CA ASP A 60 1.47 9.39 19.72
C ASP A 60 1.10 8.80 18.36
N GLN A 61 0.38 9.56 17.53
CA GLN A 61 0.04 9.19 16.16
C GLN A 61 1.27 9.08 15.26
N ALA A 62 2.24 9.97 15.43
CA ALA A 62 3.50 9.93 14.70
C ALA A 62 4.31 8.66 15.06
N VAL A 63 4.33 8.26 16.33
CA VAL A 63 4.97 7.01 16.77
C VAL A 63 4.24 5.78 16.18
N GLU A 64 2.92 5.78 16.14
CA GLU A 64 2.15 4.72 15.47
C GLU A 64 2.43 4.64 13.97
N LEU A 65 2.54 5.80 13.29
CA LEU A 65 2.91 5.89 11.88
C LEU A 65 4.26 5.24 11.63
N ILE A 66 5.28 5.58 12.42
CA ILE A 66 6.63 5.03 12.30
C ILE A 66 6.60 3.51 12.48
N ARG A 67 5.95 3.01 13.53
CA ARG A 67 5.82 1.56 13.80
C ARG A 67 5.09 0.80 12.69
N TYR A 68 4.14 1.45 12.03
CA TYR A 68 3.44 0.86 10.88
C TYR A 68 4.33 0.90 9.63
N PHE A 69 5.00 2.02 9.37
CA PHE A 69 5.93 2.21 8.26
C PHE A 69 7.09 1.21 8.28
N GLU A 70 7.69 0.96 9.45
CA GLU A 70 8.76 -0.05 9.62
C GLU A 70 8.35 -1.47 9.22
N LYS A 71 7.04 -1.72 9.14
CA LYS A 71 6.44 -2.98 8.75
C LYS A 71 5.85 -2.93 7.34
N CYS A 72 6.11 -1.89 6.56
CA CYS A 72 5.60 -1.74 5.20
C CYS A 72 6.74 -1.87 4.19
N GLU A 73 6.43 -2.45 3.03
CA GLU A 73 7.32 -2.42 1.88
C GLU A 73 6.58 -1.78 0.70
N LEU A 74 7.16 -0.74 0.11
CA LEU A 74 6.59 -0.12 -1.09
C LEU A 74 7.03 -0.93 -2.32
N ARG A 75 6.09 -1.65 -2.95
CA ARG A 75 6.35 -2.39 -4.19
C ARG A 75 5.57 -1.80 -5.35
N VAL A 76 6.23 -1.62 -6.48
CA VAL A 76 5.56 -1.34 -7.75
C VAL A 76 5.11 -2.67 -8.35
N ILE A 77 3.80 -2.94 -8.32
CA ILE A 77 3.23 -4.16 -8.86
C ILE A 77 2.52 -3.82 -10.19
N PRO A 78 2.85 -4.48 -11.31
CA PRO A 78 2.12 -4.28 -12.56
C PRO A 78 0.68 -4.74 -12.38
N ASN A 79 -0.27 -3.83 -12.62
CA ASN A 79 -1.69 -4.14 -12.50
C ASN A 79 -2.17 -4.88 -13.75
N GLU A 80 -2.47 -6.17 -13.63
CA GLU A 80 -3.02 -6.99 -14.71
C GLU A 80 -4.47 -6.58 -15.10
N ARG A 81 -5.11 -5.66 -14.35
CA ARG A 81 -6.37 -5.03 -14.72
C ARG A 81 -6.16 -3.57 -15.11
N LEU A 82 -5.95 -3.35 -16.41
CA LEU A 82 -5.97 -2.04 -17.09
C LEU A 82 -7.25 -1.19 -16.87
N ALA A 83 -8.28 -1.74 -16.19
CA ALA A 83 -9.50 -1.01 -15.84
C ALA A 83 -9.36 -0.17 -14.55
N ALA A 84 -8.43 -0.51 -13.65
CA ALA A 84 -8.19 0.24 -12.42
C ALA A 84 -7.08 1.27 -12.66
N LYS A 85 -7.48 2.47 -13.07
CA LYS A 85 -6.58 3.61 -13.29
C LYS A 85 -5.87 3.97 -11.98
N ARG A 86 -4.61 3.53 -11.84
CA ARG A 86 -3.62 4.06 -10.87
C ARG A 86 -3.98 3.90 -9.38
N GLU A 87 -3.91 2.69 -8.86
CA GLU A 87 -3.83 2.49 -7.42
C GLU A 87 -2.48 1.85 -7.08
N MET A 88 -1.56 2.67 -6.56
CA MET A 88 -0.45 2.14 -5.76
C MET A 88 -1.07 1.58 -4.50
N ILE A 89 -0.87 0.28 -4.23
CA ILE A 89 -1.34 -0.35 -3.00
C ILE A 89 -0.17 -0.47 -2.03
N VAL A 90 -0.34 0.02 -0.80
CA VAL A 90 0.61 -0.22 0.29
C VAL A 90 0.22 -1.54 0.94
N VAL A 91 1.16 -2.47 1.01
CA VAL A 91 0.94 -3.80 1.54
C VAL A 91 1.90 -4.07 2.70
N ASP A 92 1.34 -4.59 3.80
CA ASP A 92 2.13 -5.12 4.92
C ASP A 92 2.69 -6.50 4.52
N PRO A 93 4.01 -6.75 4.58
CA PRO A 93 4.61 -8.04 4.25
C PRO A 93 4.02 -9.20 5.07
N ARG A 94 3.52 -8.95 6.29
CA ARG A 94 2.87 -9.99 7.10
C ARG A 94 1.57 -10.47 6.46
N ASP A 95 0.82 -9.60 5.79
CA ASP A 95 -0.38 -10.01 5.05
C ASP A 95 -0.01 -10.91 3.84
N ILE A 96 1.18 -10.72 3.24
CA ILE A 96 1.72 -11.60 2.19
C ILE A 96 2.16 -12.95 2.77
N GLU A 97 2.97 -12.94 3.83
CA GLU A 97 3.46 -14.16 4.48
C GLU A 97 2.31 -15.05 4.97
N GLU A 98 1.30 -14.45 5.60
CA GLU A 98 0.11 -15.16 6.05
C GLU A 98 -0.67 -15.76 4.88
N LEU A 99 -0.76 -15.05 3.74
CA LEU A 99 -1.38 -15.61 2.55
C LEU A 99 -0.60 -16.81 1.99
N LEU A 100 0.73 -16.77 2.02
CA LEU A 100 1.60 -17.85 1.55
C LEU A 100 1.55 -19.09 2.46
N LYS A 101 1.30 -18.90 3.77
CA LYS A 101 1.12 -20.00 4.73
C LYS A 101 -0.23 -20.70 4.55
N ASP A 102 -1.27 -19.96 4.13
CA ASP A 102 -2.61 -20.51 3.96
C ASP A 102 -2.71 -21.37 2.69
N SER A 103 -3.19 -22.62 2.82
CA SER A 103 -3.38 -23.50 1.66
C SER A 103 -4.42 -22.89 0.70
N ILE A 104 -4.04 -22.59 -0.55
CA ILE A 104 -4.98 -22.05 -1.56
C ILE A 104 -6.12 -23.05 -1.82
N SER A 105 -5.85 -24.35 -1.64
CA SER A 105 -6.81 -25.45 -1.72
C SER A 105 -8.05 -25.26 -0.86
N ASP A 106 -7.93 -24.67 0.34
CA ASP A 106 -9.09 -24.46 1.23
C ASP A 106 -10.13 -23.50 0.62
N CYS A 107 -9.69 -22.59 -0.24
CA CYS A 107 -10.59 -21.67 -0.93
C CYS A 107 -11.29 -22.31 -2.14
N ALA A 108 -10.70 -23.33 -2.76
CA ALA A 108 -11.25 -23.99 -3.95
C ALA A 108 -12.51 -24.80 -3.63
N LEU A 109 -12.61 -25.36 -2.41
CA LEU A 109 -13.77 -26.13 -1.93
C LEU A 109 -14.67 -25.32 -0.98
N CYS A 110 -14.39 -24.03 -0.80
CA CYS A 110 -15.12 -23.20 0.14
C CYS A 110 -16.55 -22.95 -0.36
N LEU A 111 -17.54 -23.19 0.51
CA LEU A 111 -18.97 -22.98 0.23
C LEU A 111 -19.54 -21.72 0.90
N LYS A 112 -18.68 -20.91 1.54
CA LYS A 112 -19.13 -19.67 2.20
C LYS A 112 -19.84 -18.78 1.17
N ALA A 113 -21.00 -18.26 1.54
CA ALA A 113 -21.82 -17.42 0.67
C ALA A 113 -22.22 -16.10 1.36
N CYS A 114 -22.49 -15.06 0.56
CA CYS A 114 -23.11 -13.80 1.01
C CYS A 114 -22.44 -13.17 2.26
N LYS A 115 -23.11 -13.23 3.42
CA LYS A 115 -22.62 -12.63 4.68
C LYS A 115 -21.40 -13.35 5.26
N GLU A 116 -21.25 -14.64 4.99
CA GLU A 116 -20.13 -15.45 5.49
C GLU A 116 -18.83 -15.10 4.76
N ILE A 117 -18.93 -14.76 3.47
CA ILE A 117 -17.82 -14.27 2.66
C ILE A 117 -17.24 -12.99 3.27
N LYS A 118 -18.08 -12.06 3.73
CA LYS A 118 -17.64 -10.79 4.32
C LYS A 118 -16.89 -10.97 5.65
N ARG A 119 -17.15 -12.06 6.38
CA ARG A 119 -16.45 -12.40 7.62
C ARG A 119 -15.21 -13.26 7.40
N CYS A 120 -14.91 -13.66 6.17
CA CYS A 120 -13.75 -14.48 5.85
C CYS A 120 -12.45 -13.68 5.97
N GLU A 121 -11.61 -14.01 6.95
CA GLU A 121 -10.32 -13.34 7.16
C GLU A 121 -9.40 -13.45 5.94
N LYS A 122 -9.37 -14.62 5.28
CA LYS A 122 -8.60 -14.81 4.06
C LYS A 122 -9.07 -13.90 2.92
N ARG A 123 -10.39 -13.67 2.77
CA ARG A 123 -10.90 -12.68 1.82
C ARG A 123 -10.48 -11.26 2.17
N LYS A 124 -10.56 -10.88 3.45
CA LYS A 124 -10.14 -9.54 3.89
C LYS A 124 -8.66 -9.31 3.58
N ARG A 125 -7.80 -10.29 3.83
CA ARG A 125 -6.36 -10.26 3.47
C ARG A 125 -6.17 -10.09 1.95
N LEU A 126 -6.86 -10.87 1.13
CA LEU A 126 -6.80 -10.75 -0.33
C LEU A 126 -7.19 -9.34 -0.83
N LEU A 127 -8.24 -8.76 -0.26
CA LEU A 127 -8.68 -7.41 -0.61
C LEU A 127 -7.61 -6.36 -0.25
N LYS A 128 -6.95 -6.49 0.91
CA LYS A 128 -5.83 -5.61 1.28
C LYS A 128 -4.65 -5.73 0.31
N LEU A 129 -4.44 -6.92 -0.24
CA LEU A 129 -3.42 -7.18 -1.27
C LEU A 129 -3.86 -6.74 -2.68
N GLY A 130 -5.00 -6.05 -2.81
CA GLY A 130 -5.52 -5.59 -4.10
C GLY A 130 -6.10 -6.72 -4.99
N ILE A 131 -6.30 -7.92 -4.45
CA ILE A 131 -6.87 -9.05 -5.18
C ILE A 131 -8.40 -8.92 -5.13
N MET A 132 -8.95 -8.26 -6.15
CA MET A 132 -10.36 -7.86 -6.18
C MET A 132 -11.28 -8.92 -6.79
N PRO A 133 -12.45 -9.19 -6.18
CA PRO A 133 -13.48 -10.06 -6.76
C PRO A 133 -14.13 -9.43 -8.01
N LYS A 134 -14.98 -10.19 -8.70
CA LYS A 134 -15.80 -9.66 -9.82
C LYS A 134 -16.91 -8.72 -9.31
N SER A 135 -17.48 -9.01 -8.15
CA SER A 135 -18.40 -8.12 -7.44
C SER A 135 -18.11 -8.08 -5.93
N ASP A 136 -18.60 -7.05 -5.24
CA ASP A 136 -18.45 -6.90 -3.78
C ASP A 136 -19.06 -8.04 -2.96
N ARG A 137 -19.92 -8.85 -3.59
CA ARG A 137 -20.56 -10.02 -2.97
C ARG A 137 -19.74 -11.30 -3.14
N ASP A 138 -18.72 -11.28 -3.99
CA ASP A 138 -17.97 -12.48 -4.36
C ASP A 138 -16.66 -12.61 -3.57
N CYS A 139 -16.18 -13.85 -3.50
CA CYS A 139 -14.82 -14.17 -3.10
C CYS A 139 -13.90 -14.13 -4.34
N PRO A 140 -12.70 -13.54 -4.28
CA PRO A 140 -11.76 -13.53 -5.39
C PRO A 140 -11.42 -14.93 -5.95
N TYR A 141 -11.50 -15.97 -5.11
CA TYR A 141 -11.24 -17.36 -5.50
C TYR A 141 -12.44 -18.13 -6.03
N GLN A 142 -13.69 -17.71 -5.75
CA GLN A 142 -14.90 -18.42 -6.22
C GLN A 142 -15.41 -17.89 -7.59
N GLY A 143 -14.68 -16.96 -8.21
CA GLY A 143 -15.12 -16.26 -9.43
C GLY A 143 -14.47 -16.73 -10.74
N LYS A 144 -13.80 -17.89 -10.76
CA LYS A 144 -13.36 -18.53 -12.02
C LYS A 144 -14.41 -19.48 -12.53
#